data_AF-A0ABD0MKS5-F1
#
_entry.id   AF-A0ABD0MKS5-F1
#
_cell.length_a   1.000
_cell.length_b   1.000
_cell.length_c   1.000
_cell.angle_alpha   90.00
_cell.angle_beta   90.00
_cell.angle_gamma   90.00
#
_symmetry.space_group_name_H-M   'P 1'
#
loop_
_entity.id
_entity.type
_entity.pdbx_description
1 polymer ?
#
loop_
_entity_poly.entity_id
_entity_poly.type
_entity_poly.pdbx_seq_one_letter_code
_entity_poly.pdbx_strand_id
1 'polypeptide(L)'
;MDLITQFFPETKELNLTRRKQRVLFILDGLDEFRLPLNFMENEILHDVSSPSSLDVLLINLIKGNLLPSALIWITTRPAAASKIPPDCIDRLTEIRGFNDAQKEEYFRKRFMDENLAKEIIEHVKQSKSLFIMCHIPVFCWISATVLQNILEAKRNNDVKNNQAEDACKKKQESTTEDTPKTLTQMYSHFLRFQIQQSRRKYDGEYTPDVSWDKDAIFSLGKLAFHQLERNNVIFYESDLEACGIDVYKASVYSGMCTQIFKEETGIVLGTMYCFVHLSIQEFIAALYAHLFLDIKKKSIFVHESTEQENKSETMIDLLKTAVDKALESDNGHLDLFLRFLLGLSLQSNQQLLQGLLTQQNGNDQIKKEIVQYIKQKLEANLSPERSINLFYCLNELNDQTLVKDIQTHLSKGSLSSADLSPAQWSALAFVLLTSEEELEEFELQKFKKSDECLIRLLAVIKTSKRAL
;
A
#
# COMPACT_ATOMS: atom_id res chain seq x y z
N MET A 1 -19.65 -27.66 17.85
CA MET A 1 -20.46 -26.65 18.57
C MET A 1 -19.66 -25.89 19.62
N ASP A 2 -18.77 -26.56 20.34
CA ASP A 2 -17.98 -25.97 21.44
C ASP A 2 -17.18 -24.73 21.02
N LEU A 3 -16.60 -24.71 19.81
CA LEU A 3 -15.90 -23.54 19.28
C LEU A 3 -16.77 -22.27 19.26
N ILE A 4 -18.02 -22.38 18.78
CA ILE A 4 -18.94 -21.23 18.71
C ILE A 4 -19.35 -20.81 20.12
N THR A 5 -19.71 -21.76 20.97
CA THR A 5 -20.10 -21.50 22.37
C THR A 5 -18.97 -20.89 23.19
N GLN A 6 -17.72 -21.17 22.84
CA GLN A 6 -16.55 -20.63 23.52
C GLN A 6 -16.36 -19.14 23.22
N PHE A 7 -16.49 -18.73 21.96
CA PHE A 7 -16.40 -17.32 21.56
C PHE A 7 -17.69 -16.53 21.82
N PHE A 8 -18.84 -17.20 21.79
CA PHE A 8 -20.16 -16.62 21.98
C PHE A 8 -20.96 -17.45 22.99
N PRO A 9 -20.70 -17.34 24.30
CA PRO A 9 -21.36 -18.14 25.35
C PRO A 9 -22.88 -18.06 25.32
N GLU A 10 -23.45 -16.94 24.89
CA GLU A 10 -24.89 -16.71 24.69
C GLU A 10 -25.51 -17.67 23.66
N THR A 11 -24.72 -18.29 22.80
CA THR A 11 -25.20 -19.27 21.80
C THR A 11 -25.42 -20.67 22.38
N LYS A 12 -25.01 -20.94 23.63
CA LYS A 12 -25.14 -22.25 24.28
C LYS A 12 -26.57 -22.77 24.34
N GLU A 13 -27.53 -21.86 24.48
CA GLU A 13 -28.97 -22.19 24.53
C GLU A 13 -29.62 -22.26 23.15
N LEU A 14 -28.91 -21.84 22.09
CA LEU A 14 -29.39 -21.87 20.72
C LEU A 14 -29.11 -23.24 20.09
N ASN A 15 -30.17 -23.93 19.69
CA ASN A 15 -30.03 -25.14 18.91
C ASN A 15 -29.82 -24.81 17.42
N LEU A 16 -28.59 -24.46 17.05
CA LEU A 16 -28.18 -24.06 15.70
C LEU A 16 -28.43 -25.15 14.63
N THR A 17 -28.64 -26.41 15.04
CA THR A 17 -28.97 -27.51 14.12
C THR A 17 -30.43 -27.51 13.67
N ARG A 18 -31.32 -26.77 14.35
CA ARG A 18 -32.74 -26.69 13.97
C ARG A 18 -32.91 -25.74 12.78
N ARG A 19 -33.50 -26.24 11.69
CA ARG A 19 -33.87 -25.50 10.46
C ARG A 19 -34.65 -24.18 10.64
N LYS A 20 -35.15 -23.88 11.86
CA LYS A 20 -35.87 -22.64 12.16
C LYS A 20 -34.96 -21.47 12.54
N GLN A 21 -33.69 -21.71 12.86
CA GLN A 21 -32.73 -20.65 13.17
C GLN A 21 -31.89 -20.33 11.92
N ARG A 22 -31.88 -19.05 11.52
CA ARG A 22 -31.03 -18.55 10.43
C ARG A 22 -29.72 -18.08 11.05
N VAL A 23 -28.62 -18.74 10.70
CA VAL A 23 -27.28 -18.40 11.16
C VAL A 23 -26.52 -17.81 9.98
N LEU A 24 -25.76 -16.74 10.21
CA LEU A 24 -24.84 -16.16 9.25
C LEU A 24 -23.42 -16.24 9.84
N PHE A 25 -22.52 -16.91 9.14
CA PHE A 25 -21.09 -16.88 9.43
C PHE A 25 -20.44 -15.82 8.55
N ILE A 26 -19.74 -14.87 9.16
CA ILE A 26 -18.88 -13.91 8.45
C ILE A 26 -17.44 -14.35 8.69
N LEU A 27 -16.77 -14.76 7.62
CA LEU A 27 -15.38 -15.19 7.62
C LEU A 27 -14.55 -14.10 6.96
N ASP A 28 -14.01 -13.21 7.79
CA ASP A 28 -13.24 -12.06 7.33
C ASP A 28 -11.78 -12.48 7.10
N GLY A 29 -11.25 -12.32 5.89
CA GLY A 29 -9.83 -12.53 5.57
C GLY A 29 -9.41 -13.98 5.29
N LEU A 30 -10.09 -14.70 4.38
CA LEU A 30 -9.72 -16.09 4.02
C LEU A 30 -8.26 -16.24 3.55
N ASP A 31 -7.68 -15.22 2.94
CA ASP A 31 -6.29 -15.24 2.48
C ASP A 31 -5.29 -15.39 3.63
N GLU A 32 -5.67 -15.00 4.85
CA GLU A 32 -4.88 -15.12 6.06
C GLU A 32 -5.02 -16.49 6.74
N PHE A 33 -5.94 -17.33 6.26
CA PHE A 33 -6.11 -18.70 6.75
C PHE A 33 -4.93 -19.57 6.30
N ARG A 34 -4.14 -20.01 7.29
CA ARG A 34 -2.86 -20.70 7.08
C ARG A 34 -2.98 -22.20 6.89
N LEU A 35 -4.07 -22.82 7.39
CA LEU A 35 -4.26 -24.26 7.25
C LEU A 35 -4.69 -24.60 5.82
N PRO A 36 -4.29 -25.79 5.31
CA PRO A 36 -4.62 -26.20 3.95
C PRO A 36 -6.13 -26.38 3.78
N LEU A 37 -6.72 -25.69 2.80
CA LEU A 37 -8.12 -25.86 2.43
C LEU A 37 -8.25 -26.87 1.28
N ASN A 38 -8.03 -28.16 1.58
CA ASN A 38 -8.15 -29.21 0.57
C ASN A 38 -9.60 -29.67 0.41
N PHE A 39 -10.32 -29.11 -0.57
CA PHE A 39 -11.70 -29.50 -0.83
C PHE A 39 -11.86 -30.87 -1.51
N MET A 40 -10.79 -31.48 -2.03
CA MET A 40 -10.86 -32.74 -2.80
C MET A 40 -10.74 -33.98 -1.90
N GLU A 41 -9.76 -33.99 -0.99
CA GLU A 41 -9.46 -35.12 -0.10
C GLU A 41 -9.68 -34.69 1.35
N ASN A 42 -10.94 -34.48 1.74
CA ASN A 42 -11.29 -34.12 3.11
C ASN A 42 -12.31 -35.08 3.72
N GLU A 43 -12.19 -35.27 5.04
CA GLU A 43 -13.17 -35.98 5.85
C GLU A 43 -14.54 -35.29 5.76
N ILE A 44 -15.59 -36.07 5.52
CA ILE A 44 -16.97 -35.57 5.45
C ILE A 44 -17.56 -35.62 6.85
N LEU A 45 -17.94 -34.47 7.38
CA LEU A 45 -18.55 -34.34 8.71
C LEU A 45 -20.01 -33.90 8.59
N HIS A 46 -20.91 -34.70 9.15
CA HIS A 46 -22.34 -34.37 9.25
C HIS A 46 -22.80 -34.08 10.68
N ASP A 47 -22.05 -34.58 11.68
CA ASP A 47 -22.34 -34.33 13.09
C ASP A 47 -21.55 -33.14 13.61
N VAL A 48 -22.28 -32.13 14.10
CA VAL A 48 -21.71 -30.89 14.67
C VAL A 48 -21.01 -31.09 16.01
N SER A 49 -21.15 -32.28 16.60
CA SER A 49 -20.58 -32.68 17.90
C SER A 49 -19.28 -33.47 17.75
N SER A 50 -18.98 -33.95 16.54
CA SER A 50 -17.78 -34.73 16.26
C SER A 50 -16.53 -33.84 16.29
N PRO A 51 -15.48 -34.19 17.04
CA PRO A 51 -14.24 -33.42 17.11
C PRO A 51 -13.48 -33.55 15.78
N SER A 52 -12.97 -32.44 15.27
CA SER A 52 -12.14 -32.40 14.07
C SER A 52 -11.25 -31.16 14.05
N SER A 53 -10.32 -31.08 13.11
CA SER A 53 -9.45 -29.91 12.94
C SER A 53 -10.19 -28.73 12.30
N LEU A 54 -9.66 -27.52 12.51
CA LEU A 54 -10.34 -26.28 12.11
C LEU A 54 -10.53 -26.16 10.59
N ASP A 55 -9.56 -26.62 9.80
CA ASP A 55 -9.64 -26.70 8.34
C ASP A 55 -10.75 -27.64 7.89
N VAL A 56 -10.86 -28.84 8.50
CA VAL A 56 -11.91 -29.81 8.18
C VAL A 56 -13.29 -29.25 8.54
N LEU A 57 -13.43 -28.60 9.70
CA LEU A 57 -14.66 -27.94 10.13
C LEU A 57 -15.08 -26.86 9.14
N LEU A 58 -14.14 -26.00 8.73
CA LEU A 58 -14.41 -24.89 7.82
C LEU A 58 -14.79 -25.38 6.42
N ILE A 59 -14.10 -26.40 5.88
CA ILE A 59 -14.45 -27.01 4.59
C ILE A 59 -15.86 -27.61 4.64
N ASN A 60 -16.20 -28.34 5.70
CA ASN A 60 -17.52 -28.97 5.83
C ASN A 60 -18.65 -27.95 6.06
N LEU A 61 -18.36 -26.82 6.71
CA LEU A 61 -19.28 -25.70 6.79
C LEU A 61 -19.52 -25.08 5.41
N ILE A 62 -18.46 -24.78 4.65
CA ILE A 62 -18.53 -24.19 3.31
C ILE A 62 -19.25 -25.13 2.32
N LYS A 63 -19.00 -26.44 2.38
CA LYS A 63 -19.71 -27.44 1.58
C LYS A 63 -21.17 -27.65 1.99
N GLY A 64 -21.60 -27.10 3.13
CA GLY A 64 -22.93 -27.31 3.69
C GLY A 64 -23.14 -28.69 4.32
N ASN A 65 -22.08 -29.48 4.54
CA ASN A 65 -22.17 -30.75 5.27
C ASN A 65 -22.49 -30.53 6.75
N LEU A 66 -21.93 -29.45 7.32
CA LEU A 66 -22.26 -28.93 8.64
C LEU A 66 -23.15 -27.70 8.47
N LEU A 67 -24.24 -27.64 9.26
CA LEU A 67 -25.19 -26.53 9.28
C LEU A 67 -25.69 -26.12 7.88
N PRO A 68 -26.35 -27.02 7.12
CA PRO A 68 -26.76 -26.78 5.72
C PRO A 68 -27.71 -25.60 5.49
N SER A 69 -28.29 -25.03 6.56
CA SER A 69 -29.18 -23.86 6.50
C SER A 69 -28.48 -22.55 6.88
N ALA A 70 -27.18 -22.59 7.20
CA ALA A 70 -26.41 -21.41 7.50
C ALA A 70 -26.04 -20.66 6.22
N LEU A 71 -26.01 -19.34 6.31
CA LEU A 71 -25.44 -18.47 5.30
C LEU A 71 -23.98 -18.22 5.64
N ILE A 72 -23.14 -18.09 4.62
CA ILE A 72 -21.71 -17.84 4.79
C ILE A 72 -21.34 -16.65 3.92
N TRP A 73 -20.70 -15.65 4.52
CA TRP A 73 -20.10 -14.53 3.82
C TRP A 73 -18.60 -14.56 4.08
N ILE A 74 -17.82 -14.77 3.02
CA ILE A 74 -16.36 -14.77 3.07
C ILE A 74 -15.84 -13.48 2.44
N THR A 75 -14.90 -12.81 3.10
CA THR A 75 -14.08 -11.76 2.48
C THR A 75 -12.69 -12.33 2.20
N THR A 76 -12.09 -11.95 1.07
CA THR A 76 -10.74 -12.40 0.72
C THR A 76 -10.11 -11.54 -0.36
N ARG A 77 -8.78 -11.45 -0.37
CA ARG A 77 -8.04 -10.92 -1.53
C ARG A 77 -8.28 -11.80 -2.78
N PRO A 78 -8.35 -11.21 -4.00
CA PRO A 78 -8.62 -11.96 -5.22
C PRO A 78 -7.71 -13.18 -5.44
N ALA A 79 -6.43 -13.08 -5.06
CA ALA A 79 -5.45 -14.15 -5.19
C ALA A 79 -5.77 -15.41 -4.37
N ALA A 80 -6.59 -15.31 -3.32
CA ALA A 80 -7.00 -16.44 -2.50
C ALA A 80 -8.45 -16.86 -2.74
N ALA A 81 -9.21 -16.14 -3.57
CA ALA A 81 -10.59 -16.50 -3.90
C ALA A 81 -10.68 -17.89 -4.55
N SER A 82 -9.67 -18.26 -5.35
CA SER A 82 -9.58 -19.57 -5.99
C SER A 82 -9.34 -20.74 -5.02
N LYS A 83 -9.05 -20.47 -3.74
CA LYS A 83 -9.00 -21.52 -2.71
C LYS A 83 -10.36 -22.16 -2.48
N ILE A 84 -11.45 -21.45 -2.78
CA ILE A 84 -12.81 -21.98 -2.67
C ILE A 84 -13.27 -22.50 -4.05
N PRO A 85 -13.74 -23.75 -4.15
CA PRO A 85 -14.28 -24.28 -5.40
C PRO A 85 -15.49 -23.46 -5.88
N PRO A 86 -15.63 -23.20 -7.18
CA PRO A 86 -16.77 -22.47 -7.73
C PRO A 86 -18.13 -23.08 -7.38
N ASP A 87 -18.20 -24.41 -7.26
CA ASP A 87 -19.42 -25.15 -6.89
C ASP A 87 -19.90 -24.86 -5.45
N CYS A 88 -19.05 -24.25 -4.61
CA CYS A 88 -19.39 -23.82 -3.25
C CYS A 88 -19.75 -22.33 -3.17
N ILE A 89 -19.86 -21.62 -4.31
CA ILE A 89 -20.06 -20.16 -4.35
C ILE A 89 -21.39 -19.81 -5.01
N ASP A 90 -22.37 -19.37 -4.21
CA ASP A 90 -23.65 -18.89 -4.74
C ASP A 90 -23.56 -17.48 -5.35
N ARG A 91 -22.70 -16.62 -4.78
CA ARG A 91 -22.53 -15.24 -5.21
C ARG A 91 -21.10 -14.77 -4.98
N LEU A 92 -20.52 -14.16 -6.01
CA LEU A 92 -19.23 -13.49 -5.94
C LEU A 92 -19.41 -11.99 -6.21
N THR A 93 -18.89 -11.16 -5.31
CA THR A 93 -18.90 -9.70 -5.44
C THR A 93 -17.49 -9.16 -5.30
N GLU A 94 -17.05 -8.36 -6.26
CA GLU A 94 -15.77 -7.67 -6.21
C GLU A 94 -15.94 -6.27 -5.60
N ILE A 95 -15.23 -5.99 -4.50
CA ILE A 95 -15.18 -4.65 -3.89
C ILE A 95 -14.08 -3.87 -4.60
N ARG A 96 -14.47 -2.92 -5.45
CA ARG A 96 -13.52 -2.17 -6.29
C ARG A 96 -12.93 -0.95 -5.60
N GLY A 97 -13.68 -0.27 -4.73
CA GLY A 97 -13.26 0.97 -4.08
C GLY A 97 -14.15 2.16 -4.46
N PHE A 98 -13.63 3.38 -4.32
CA PHE A 98 -14.35 4.62 -4.60
C PHE A 98 -14.23 5.04 -6.07
N ASN A 99 -15.37 5.29 -6.70
CA ASN A 99 -15.39 6.06 -7.95
C ASN A 99 -15.06 7.55 -7.69
N ASP A 100 -14.89 8.34 -8.75
CA ASP A 100 -14.43 9.73 -8.63
C ASP A 100 -15.38 10.62 -7.81
N ALA A 101 -16.70 10.42 -7.94
CA ALA A 101 -17.68 11.13 -7.12
C ALA A 101 -17.60 10.75 -5.63
N GLN A 102 -17.41 9.46 -5.33
CA GLN A 102 -17.27 8.95 -3.95
C GLN A 102 -15.97 9.42 -3.29
N LYS A 103 -14.87 9.60 -4.05
CA LYS A 103 -13.63 10.20 -3.53
C LYS A 103 -13.89 11.61 -3.02
N GLU A 104 -14.56 12.45 -3.80
CA GLU A 104 -14.90 13.81 -3.36
C GLU A 104 -15.89 13.81 -2.20
N GLU A 105 -16.89 12.95 -2.23
CA GLU A 105 -17.86 12.79 -1.15
C GLU A 105 -17.18 12.45 0.17
N TYR A 106 -16.17 11.57 0.15
CA TYR A 106 -15.37 11.24 1.33
C TYR A 106 -14.73 12.49 1.93
N PHE A 107 -14.03 13.29 1.13
CA PHE A 107 -13.36 14.50 1.64
C PHE A 107 -14.36 15.53 2.17
N ARG A 108 -15.49 15.72 1.47
CA ARG A 108 -16.58 16.61 1.94
C ARG A 108 -17.17 16.15 3.28
N LYS A 109 -17.36 14.84 3.47
CA LYS A 109 -17.89 14.30 4.74
C LYS A 109 -16.85 14.32 5.87
N ARG A 110 -15.56 14.23 5.54
CA ARG A 110 -14.47 14.15 6.53
C ARG A 110 -14.19 15.48 7.22
N PHE A 111 -14.46 16.61 6.57
CA PHE A 111 -14.16 17.94 7.10
C PHE A 111 -15.44 18.77 7.27
N MET A 112 -15.60 19.42 8.42
CA MET A 112 -16.73 20.34 8.63
C MET A 112 -16.54 21.67 7.91
N ASP A 113 -15.29 22.10 7.69
CA ASP A 113 -14.96 23.30 6.91
C ASP A 113 -14.99 22.98 5.40
N GLU A 114 -16.00 23.48 4.70
CA GLU A 114 -16.18 23.28 3.26
C GLU A 114 -15.03 23.86 2.42
N ASN A 115 -14.40 24.95 2.87
CA ASN A 115 -13.27 25.54 2.15
C ASN A 115 -12.03 24.66 2.26
N LEU A 116 -11.77 24.11 3.45
CA LEU A 116 -10.70 23.13 3.65
C LEU A 116 -10.94 21.86 2.82
N ALA A 117 -12.17 21.35 2.81
CA ALA A 117 -12.52 20.20 1.98
C ALA A 117 -12.27 20.47 0.49
N LYS A 118 -12.67 21.64 -0.01
CA LYS A 118 -12.47 22.06 -1.39
C LYS A 118 -10.99 22.16 -1.74
N GLU A 119 -10.19 22.81 -0.90
CA GLU A 119 -8.74 22.97 -1.08
C GLU A 119 -8.02 21.61 -1.13
N ILE A 120 -8.41 20.66 -0.26
CA ILE A 120 -7.88 19.30 -0.25
C ILE A 120 -8.26 18.54 -1.52
N ILE A 121 -9.53 18.62 -1.95
CA ILE A 121 -10.00 17.97 -3.19
C ILE A 121 -9.23 18.51 -4.39
N GLU A 122 -9.06 19.83 -4.49
CA GLU A 122 -8.30 20.46 -5.58
C GLU A 122 -6.84 20.00 -5.57
N HIS A 123 -6.19 19.97 -4.40
CA HIS A 123 -4.81 19.50 -4.28
C HIS A 123 -4.64 18.04 -4.68
N VAL A 124 -5.51 17.14 -4.20
CA VAL A 124 -5.44 15.71 -4.56
C VAL A 124 -5.67 15.54 -6.07
N LYS A 125 -6.60 16.28 -6.67
CA LYS A 125 -6.85 16.24 -8.12
C LYS A 125 -5.67 16.76 -8.96
N GLN A 126 -4.94 17.77 -8.48
CA GLN A 126 -3.72 18.27 -9.16
C GLN A 126 -2.63 17.20 -9.28
N SER A 127 -2.59 16.21 -8.38
CA SER A 127 -1.73 15.04 -8.51
C SER A 127 -2.55 13.82 -8.91
N LYS A 128 -2.66 13.57 -10.23
CA LYS A 128 -3.46 12.44 -10.72
C LYS A 128 -3.01 11.09 -10.15
N SER A 129 -1.71 10.89 -9.93
CA SER A 129 -1.22 9.68 -9.25
C SER A 129 -1.83 9.52 -7.86
N LEU A 130 -1.90 10.59 -7.06
CA LEU A 130 -2.52 10.54 -5.73
C LEU A 130 -4.05 10.35 -5.82
N PHE A 131 -4.70 11.01 -6.77
CA PHE A 131 -6.15 10.88 -7.00
C PHE A 131 -6.56 9.47 -7.48
N ILE A 132 -5.74 8.81 -8.28
CA ILE A 132 -5.95 7.41 -8.70
C ILE A 132 -5.83 6.48 -7.49
N MET A 133 -4.80 6.66 -6.67
CA MET A 133 -4.61 5.84 -5.46
C MET A 133 -5.78 5.99 -4.48
N CYS A 134 -6.41 7.16 -4.41
CA CYS A 134 -7.63 7.41 -3.63
C CYS A 134 -8.85 6.57 -4.07
N HIS A 135 -8.75 5.78 -5.15
CA HIS A 135 -9.71 4.71 -5.41
C HIS A 135 -9.79 3.72 -4.24
N ILE A 136 -8.66 3.44 -3.58
CA ILE A 136 -8.63 2.62 -2.37
C ILE A 136 -8.83 3.55 -1.16
N PRO A 137 -9.88 3.36 -0.33
CA PRO A 137 -10.29 4.32 0.70
C PRO A 137 -9.21 4.72 1.72
N VAL A 138 -8.25 3.84 2.02
CA VAL A 138 -7.15 4.16 2.95
C VAL A 138 -6.30 5.33 2.45
N PHE A 139 -6.12 5.50 1.14
CA PHE A 139 -5.35 6.63 0.60
C PHE A 139 -6.13 7.94 0.71
N CYS A 140 -7.46 7.91 0.67
CA CYS A 140 -8.27 9.07 1.02
C CYS A 140 -8.04 9.48 2.48
N TRP A 141 -8.03 8.52 3.41
CA TRP A 141 -7.76 8.77 4.82
C TRP A 141 -6.35 9.34 5.06
N ILE A 142 -5.33 8.75 4.44
CA ILE A 142 -3.95 9.25 4.53
C ILE A 142 -3.86 10.66 3.97
N SER A 143 -4.37 10.89 2.75
CA SER A 143 -4.34 12.20 2.10
C SER A 143 -5.07 13.26 2.91
N ALA A 144 -6.26 12.93 3.43
CA ALA A 144 -7.04 13.82 4.30
C ALA A 144 -6.24 14.20 5.56
N THR A 145 -5.64 13.22 6.22
CA THR A 145 -4.88 13.42 7.46
C THR A 145 -3.66 14.31 7.23
N VAL A 146 -2.88 14.00 6.18
CA VAL A 146 -1.65 14.75 5.86
C VAL A 146 -1.96 16.17 5.41
N LEU A 147 -2.87 16.35 4.46
CA LEU A 147 -3.17 17.66 3.89
C LEU A 147 -3.85 18.56 4.91
N GLN A 148 -4.74 18.03 5.76
CA GLN A 148 -5.31 18.78 6.89
C GLN A 148 -4.20 19.36 7.77
N ASN A 149 -3.26 18.51 8.21
CA ASN A 149 -2.19 18.94 9.10
C ASN A 149 -1.28 20.01 8.46
N ILE A 150 -0.94 19.86 7.18
CA ILE A 150 -0.12 20.84 6.44
C ILE A 150 -0.85 22.17 6.30
N LEU A 151 -2.12 22.15 5.89
CA LEU A 151 -2.90 23.37 5.66
C LEU A 151 -3.20 24.12 6.96
N GLU A 152 -3.53 23.41 8.04
CA GLU A 152 -3.71 24.01 9.36
C GLU A 152 -2.41 24.64 9.88
N ALA A 153 -1.26 23.97 9.68
CA ALA A 153 0.05 24.53 10.03
C ALA A 153 0.36 25.81 9.25
N LYS A 154 0.06 25.86 7.94
CA LYS A 154 0.21 27.07 7.11
C LYS A 154 -0.65 28.21 7.62
N ARG A 155 -1.95 27.98 7.82
CA ARG A 155 -2.90 28.99 8.36
C ARG A 155 -2.44 29.54 9.71
N ASN A 156 -1.96 28.68 10.61
CA ASN A 156 -1.46 29.09 11.92
C ASN A 156 -0.17 29.92 11.86
N ASN A 157 0.69 29.66 10.87
CA ASN A 157 1.91 30.45 10.66
C ASN A 157 1.60 31.81 10.04
N ASP A 158 0.65 31.90 9.10
CA ASP A 158 0.21 33.16 8.50
C ASP A 158 -0.38 34.12 9.55
N VAL A 159 -1.12 33.60 10.53
CA VAL A 159 -1.64 34.39 11.66
C VAL A 159 -0.52 34.92 12.57
N LYS A 160 0.54 34.14 12.80
CA LYS A 160 1.70 34.57 13.61
C LYS A 160 2.57 35.61 12.88
N ASN A 161 2.70 35.50 11.57
CA ASN A 161 3.47 36.44 10.75
C ASN A 161 2.82 37.83 10.66
N ASN A 162 1.50 37.91 10.80
CA ASN A 162 0.78 39.19 10.90
C ASN A 162 0.93 39.89 12.27
N GLN A 163 1.65 39.28 13.23
CA GLN A 163 1.83 39.80 14.59
C GLN A 163 3.31 40.01 15.00
N ALA A 164 4.29 39.69 14.15
CA ALA A 164 5.71 39.77 14.49
C ALA A 164 6.48 40.77 13.60
N GLU A 165 7.11 41.76 14.22
CA GLU A 165 8.03 42.70 13.56
C GLU A 165 9.36 42.00 13.15
N ASP A 166 9.58 41.96 11.84
CA ASP A 166 10.83 41.99 11.05
C ASP A 166 12.06 41.11 11.35
N ALA A 167 12.15 40.34 12.44
CA ALA A 167 13.37 39.56 12.73
C ALA A 167 13.32 38.07 12.35
N CYS A 168 12.15 37.46 12.12
CA CYS A 168 12.02 36.01 11.88
C CYS A 168 11.91 35.60 10.39
N LYS A 169 12.26 36.50 9.46
CA LYS A 169 12.06 36.27 8.01
C LYS A 169 13.10 35.36 7.34
N LYS A 170 14.14 34.89 8.04
CA LYS A 170 15.28 34.18 7.42
C LYS A 170 15.28 32.64 7.51
N LYS A 171 14.26 32.01 8.11
CA LYS A 171 14.19 30.54 8.23
C LYS A 171 12.98 29.89 7.55
N GLN A 172 12.17 30.66 6.82
CA GLN A 172 10.80 30.26 6.49
C GLN A 172 10.47 30.46 5.00
N GLU A 173 11.34 29.92 4.13
CA GLU A 173 11.20 29.90 2.66
C GLU A 173 10.65 28.56 2.11
N SER A 174 9.97 27.73 2.92
CA SER A 174 9.53 26.37 2.50
C SER A 174 8.04 26.23 2.15
N THR A 175 7.26 27.32 2.11
CA THR A 175 5.78 27.23 2.20
C THR A 175 5.05 26.66 0.97
N THR A 176 5.72 26.52 -0.17
CA THR A 176 5.20 25.82 -1.38
C THR A 176 5.83 24.46 -1.65
N GLU A 177 6.98 24.14 -1.06
CA GLU A 177 7.68 22.86 -1.27
C GLU A 177 7.16 21.73 -0.36
N ASP A 178 6.44 22.06 0.70
CA ASP A 178 6.05 21.11 1.75
C ASP A 178 4.72 20.38 1.48
N THR A 179 4.13 20.55 0.28
CA THR A 179 2.84 19.91 -0.04
C THR A 179 3.07 18.69 -0.95
N PRO A 180 2.68 17.48 -0.54
CA PRO A 180 3.06 16.24 -1.22
C PRO A 180 2.46 16.14 -2.61
N LYS A 181 3.31 15.83 -3.59
CA LYS A 181 2.94 15.57 -4.99
C LYS A 181 3.07 14.10 -5.36
N THR A 182 3.98 13.38 -4.71
CA THR A 182 4.22 11.95 -4.90
C THR A 182 3.70 11.12 -3.72
N LEU A 183 3.54 9.81 -3.92
CA LEU A 183 3.10 8.91 -2.86
C LEU A 183 4.14 8.87 -1.73
N THR A 184 5.42 8.83 -2.08
CA THR A 184 6.50 8.82 -1.08
C THR A 184 6.48 10.07 -0.20
N GLN A 185 6.25 11.26 -0.78
CA GLN A 185 6.09 12.48 0.00
C GLN A 185 4.91 12.37 0.94
N MET A 186 3.75 11.90 0.44
CA MET A 186 2.56 11.71 1.25
C MET A 186 2.83 10.80 2.46
N TYR A 187 3.51 9.68 2.26
CA TYR A 187 3.84 8.74 3.34
C TYR A 187 4.92 9.27 4.29
N SER A 188 5.90 10.03 3.79
CA SER A 188 6.88 10.71 4.65
C SER A 188 6.20 11.71 5.59
N HIS A 189 5.26 12.52 5.10
CA HIS A 189 4.47 13.42 5.94
C HIS A 189 3.55 12.65 6.89
N PHE A 190 2.93 11.56 6.41
CA PHE A 190 2.09 10.70 7.24
C PHE A 190 2.87 10.11 8.42
N LEU A 191 4.07 9.57 8.17
CA LEU A 191 4.94 9.05 9.23
C LEU A 191 5.27 10.13 10.26
N ARG A 192 5.69 11.33 9.82
CA ARG A 192 5.96 12.46 10.72
C ARG A 192 4.75 12.79 11.59
N PHE A 193 3.57 12.86 10.99
CA PHE A 193 2.33 13.12 11.71
C PHE A 193 2.02 12.03 12.75
N GLN A 194 2.18 10.75 12.39
CA GLN A 194 1.94 9.64 13.32
C GLN A 194 2.91 9.67 14.51
N ILE A 195 4.19 9.95 14.28
CA ILE A 195 5.17 10.10 15.36
C ILE A 195 4.84 11.31 16.26
N GLN A 196 4.44 12.44 15.69
CA GLN A 196 4.03 13.60 16.49
C GLN A 196 2.80 13.30 17.34
N GLN A 197 1.79 12.62 16.79
CA GLN A 197 0.57 12.27 17.51
C GLN A 197 0.81 11.22 18.61
N SER A 198 1.65 10.22 18.36
CA SER A 198 1.98 9.24 19.40
C SER A 198 2.65 9.91 20.60
N ARG A 199 3.61 10.81 20.38
CA ARG A 199 4.29 11.53 21.47
C ARG A 199 3.35 12.44 22.26
N ARG A 200 2.45 13.17 21.60
CA ARG A 200 1.41 13.95 22.31
C ARG A 200 0.55 13.07 23.22
N LYS A 201 0.23 11.84 22.78
CA LYS A 201 -0.62 10.91 23.52
C LYS A 201 0.10 10.26 24.70
N TYR A 202 1.40 9.93 24.56
CA TYR A 202 2.13 9.13 25.53
C TYR A 202 3.17 9.92 26.36
N ASP A 203 3.84 10.91 25.77
CA ASP A 203 4.90 11.70 26.42
C ASP A 203 4.37 13.02 27.00
N GLY A 204 3.19 13.48 26.56
CA GLY A 204 2.60 14.75 27.00
C GLY A 204 3.33 16.01 26.50
N GLU A 205 4.41 15.85 25.72
CA GLU A 205 5.20 16.95 25.17
C GLU A 205 4.69 17.38 23.78
N TYR A 206 4.59 18.69 23.56
CA TYR A 206 4.40 19.28 22.23
C TYR A 206 5.69 19.98 21.80
N THR A 207 6.48 19.31 20.94
CA THR A 207 7.57 19.96 20.22
C THR A 207 7.20 20.06 18.73
N PRO A 208 7.42 21.22 18.07
CA PRO A 208 7.19 21.36 16.63
C PRO A 208 8.07 20.42 15.80
N ASP A 209 9.30 20.18 16.27
CA ASP A 209 10.26 19.30 15.62
C ASP A 209 10.02 17.83 15.99
N VAL A 210 10.12 16.97 14.98
CA VAL A 210 10.05 15.51 15.15
C VAL A 210 11.39 15.04 15.71
N SER A 211 11.41 14.62 16.97
CA SER A 211 12.52 13.84 17.50
C SER A 211 12.23 12.35 17.25
N TRP A 212 13.13 11.73 16.48
CA TRP A 212 13.02 10.35 16.03
C TRP A 212 13.62 9.39 17.06
N ASP A 213 12.88 8.34 17.40
CA ASP A 213 13.46 7.15 18.02
C ASP A 213 13.95 6.23 16.89
N LYS A 214 15.24 6.36 16.55
CA LYS A 214 15.83 5.63 15.41
C LYS A 214 15.82 4.12 15.64
N ASP A 215 16.03 3.67 16.86
CA ASP A 215 16.09 2.25 17.19
C ASP A 215 14.70 1.63 17.08
N ALA A 216 13.68 2.31 17.61
CA ALA A 216 12.27 1.93 17.44
C ALA A 216 11.87 1.82 15.96
N ILE A 217 12.17 2.85 15.16
CA ILE A 217 11.85 2.88 13.73
C ILE A 217 12.63 1.81 12.96
N PHE A 218 13.90 1.58 13.31
CA PHE A 218 14.71 0.53 12.69
C PHE A 218 14.15 -0.86 12.98
N SER A 219 13.77 -1.15 14.22
CA SER A 219 13.15 -2.43 14.61
C SER A 219 11.79 -2.64 13.95
N LEU A 220 10.94 -1.61 13.90
CA LEU A 220 9.66 -1.65 13.18
C LEU A 220 9.86 -1.86 11.67
N GLY A 221 10.86 -1.18 11.11
CA GLY A 221 11.32 -1.34 9.74
C GLY A 221 11.74 -2.78 9.41
N LYS A 222 12.54 -3.38 10.30
CA LYS A 222 12.99 -4.76 10.18
C LYS A 222 11.81 -5.73 10.16
N LEU A 223 10.85 -5.55 11.07
CA LEU A 223 9.62 -6.34 11.11
C LEU A 223 8.83 -6.20 9.80
N ALA A 224 8.62 -4.97 9.34
CA ALA A 224 7.87 -4.68 8.12
C ALA A 224 8.49 -5.37 6.91
N PHE A 225 9.82 -5.29 6.75
CA PHE A 225 10.54 -5.90 5.65
C PHE A 225 10.50 -7.44 5.71
N HIS A 226 10.77 -8.05 6.87
CA HIS A 226 10.72 -9.51 7.01
C HIS A 226 9.32 -10.08 6.72
N GLN A 227 8.27 -9.41 7.18
CA GLN A 227 6.90 -9.87 6.90
C GLN A 227 6.50 -9.60 5.45
N LEU A 228 7.01 -8.53 4.82
CA LEU A 228 6.79 -8.26 3.40
C LEU A 228 7.42 -9.35 2.52
N GLU A 229 8.67 -9.73 2.80
CA GLU A 229 9.40 -10.77 2.09
C GLU A 229 8.72 -12.14 2.22
N ARG A 230 8.13 -12.43 3.38
CA ARG A 230 7.32 -13.63 3.63
C ARG A 230 5.89 -13.55 3.09
N ASN A 231 5.49 -12.40 2.55
CA ASN A 231 4.12 -12.10 2.13
C ASN A 231 3.07 -12.30 3.25
N ASN A 232 3.45 -11.97 4.48
CA ASN A 232 2.61 -12.03 5.67
C ASN A 232 2.01 -10.65 6.00
N VAL A 233 0.71 -10.64 6.29
CA VAL A 233 -0.04 -9.45 6.74
C VAL A 233 -0.24 -9.44 8.27
N ILE A 234 -0.38 -10.63 8.85
CA ILE A 234 -0.50 -10.85 10.30
C ILE A 234 0.79 -11.43 10.86
N PHE A 235 1.21 -10.90 11.99
CA PHE A 235 2.36 -11.34 12.78
C PHE A 235 2.03 -11.40 14.28
N TYR A 236 2.87 -12.08 15.05
CA TYR A 236 2.64 -12.38 16.47
C TYR A 236 3.68 -11.74 17.38
N GLU A 237 3.48 -11.87 18.68
CA GLU A 237 4.45 -11.45 19.71
C GLU A 237 5.86 -11.97 19.43
N SER A 238 6.01 -13.24 19.04
CA SER A 238 7.30 -13.83 18.70
C SER A 238 8.00 -13.13 17.53
N ASP A 239 7.24 -12.59 16.57
CA ASP A 239 7.82 -11.83 15.45
C ASP A 239 8.31 -10.45 15.90
N LEU A 240 7.58 -9.82 16.83
CA LEU A 240 7.98 -8.56 17.47
C LEU A 240 9.28 -8.74 18.25
N GLU A 241 9.35 -9.78 19.09
CA GLU A 241 10.53 -10.11 19.89
C GLU A 241 11.76 -10.41 19.03
N ALA A 242 11.59 -11.17 17.94
CA ALA A 242 12.65 -11.47 16.98
C ALA A 242 13.20 -10.20 16.28
N CYS A 243 12.42 -9.14 16.23
CA CYS A 243 12.82 -7.84 15.70
C CYS A 243 13.30 -6.86 16.79
N GLY A 244 13.34 -7.28 18.06
CA GLY A 244 13.76 -6.44 19.18
C GLY A 244 12.72 -5.41 19.61
N ILE A 245 11.43 -5.66 19.34
CA ILE A 245 10.33 -4.79 19.74
C ILE A 245 9.72 -5.34 21.03
N ASP A 246 9.72 -4.50 22.07
CA ASP A 246 9.02 -4.78 23.32
C ASP A 246 7.50 -4.77 23.07
N VAL A 247 6.87 -5.93 23.28
CA VAL A 247 5.43 -6.16 23.10
C VAL A 247 4.59 -5.16 23.91
N TYR A 248 5.04 -4.79 25.12
CA TYR A 248 4.33 -3.84 25.98
C TYR A 248 4.45 -2.39 25.49
N LYS A 249 5.38 -2.09 24.59
CA LYS A 249 5.56 -0.79 23.95
C LYS A 249 5.02 -0.74 22.51
N ALA A 250 4.51 -1.85 21.98
CA ALA A 250 3.94 -1.90 20.63
C ALA A 250 2.77 -0.92 20.44
N SER A 251 2.09 -0.51 21.51
CA SER A 251 1.03 0.53 21.47
C SER A 251 1.53 1.90 21.00
N VAL A 252 2.84 2.18 21.14
CA VAL A 252 3.48 3.40 20.63
C VAL A 252 3.32 3.50 19.11
N TYR A 253 3.21 2.35 18.43
CA TYR A 253 2.99 2.28 16.99
C TYR A 253 1.52 2.22 16.59
N SER A 254 0.56 2.52 17.47
CA SER A 254 -0.89 2.36 17.20
C SER A 254 -1.42 3.09 15.95
N GLY A 255 -0.70 4.09 15.43
CA GLY A 255 -1.00 4.75 14.16
C GLY A 255 -0.45 4.07 12.90
N MET A 256 0.42 3.07 13.06
CA MET A 256 1.09 2.31 11.99
C MET A 256 0.78 0.81 12.06
N CYS A 257 0.65 0.27 13.27
CA CYS A 257 0.29 -1.12 13.57
C CYS A 257 -0.94 -1.17 14.48
N THR A 258 -1.79 -2.15 14.26
CA THR A 258 -2.97 -2.42 15.08
C THR A 258 -2.88 -3.82 15.66
N GLN A 259 -3.26 -3.93 16.94
CA GLN A 259 -3.54 -5.22 17.58
C GLN A 259 -4.94 -5.66 17.14
N ILE A 260 -5.06 -6.86 16.56
CA ILE A 260 -6.33 -7.35 15.98
C ILE A 260 -7.18 -8.04 17.05
N PHE A 261 -6.59 -8.90 17.88
CA PHE A 261 -7.30 -9.62 18.93
C PHE A 261 -6.66 -9.33 20.29
N LYS A 262 -7.51 -8.94 21.24
CA LYS A 262 -7.20 -8.91 22.65
C LYS A 262 -7.74 -10.20 23.26
N GLU A 263 -7.07 -10.72 24.28
CA GLU A 263 -7.56 -11.76 25.18
C GLU A 263 -9.03 -11.51 25.59
N GLU A 264 -9.97 -12.09 24.85
CA GLU A 264 -11.37 -12.16 25.22
C GLU A 264 -11.77 -13.64 25.30
N THR A 265 -11.81 -14.11 26.55
CA THR A 265 -12.43 -15.34 27.04
C THR A 265 -12.22 -16.61 26.20
N GLY A 266 -11.12 -17.32 26.45
CA GLY A 266 -11.16 -18.79 26.49
C GLY A 266 -10.14 -19.56 25.63
N ILE A 267 -9.56 -18.97 24.58
CA ILE A 267 -8.43 -19.59 23.84
C ILE A 267 -7.27 -18.60 23.79
N VAL A 268 -6.16 -18.95 24.43
CA VAL A 268 -4.90 -18.20 24.33
C VAL A 268 -4.25 -18.57 22.98
N LEU A 269 -4.58 -17.82 21.93
CA LEU A 269 -3.90 -17.93 20.61
C LEU A 269 -2.73 -16.95 20.48
N GLY A 270 -2.39 -16.23 21.56
CA GLY A 270 -1.40 -15.15 21.56
C GLY A 270 -1.94 -13.88 20.92
N THR A 271 -1.32 -12.74 21.24
CA THR A 271 -1.72 -11.45 20.65
C THR A 271 -1.32 -11.38 19.18
N MET A 272 -2.28 -11.05 18.31
CA MET A 272 -2.07 -10.87 16.88
C MET A 272 -1.97 -9.38 16.51
N TYR A 273 -1.08 -9.08 15.58
CA TYR A 273 -0.80 -7.73 15.10
C TYR A 273 -0.79 -7.70 13.57
N CYS A 274 -1.13 -6.55 13.01
CA CYS A 274 -0.94 -6.23 11.60
C CYS A 274 -0.56 -4.75 11.44
N PHE A 275 -0.05 -4.39 10.27
CA PHE A 275 -0.02 -2.98 9.88
C PHE A 275 -1.43 -2.52 9.52
N VAL A 276 -1.76 -1.25 9.82
CA VAL A 276 -3.08 -0.66 9.49
C VAL A 276 -3.46 -0.88 8.03
N HIS A 277 -2.46 -0.87 7.14
CA HIS A 277 -2.60 -1.24 5.75
C HIS A 277 -1.26 -1.71 5.17
N LEU A 278 -1.28 -2.61 4.19
CA LEU A 278 -0.07 -3.15 3.54
C LEU A 278 0.84 -2.04 2.99
N SER A 279 0.27 -0.96 2.46
CA SER A 279 1.07 0.17 1.97
C SER A 279 1.94 0.83 3.05
N ILE A 280 1.48 0.81 4.31
CA ILE A 280 2.22 1.38 5.44
C ILE A 280 3.39 0.44 5.78
N GLN A 281 3.16 -0.88 5.76
CA GLN A 281 4.20 -1.88 5.87
C GLN A 281 5.26 -1.70 4.77
N GLU A 282 4.85 -1.59 3.51
CA GLU A 282 5.77 -1.41 2.37
C GLU A 282 6.58 -0.12 2.46
N PHE A 283 5.98 0.99 2.91
CA PHE A 283 6.70 2.25 3.14
C PHE A 283 7.73 2.11 4.26
N ILE A 284 7.35 1.52 5.39
CA ILE A 284 8.26 1.32 6.54
C ILE A 284 9.38 0.34 6.18
N ALA A 285 9.09 -0.69 5.38
CA ALA A 285 10.09 -1.60 4.82
C ALA A 285 11.06 -0.88 3.87
N ALA A 286 10.58 0.02 3.01
CA ALA A 286 11.44 0.82 2.13
C ALA A 286 12.33 1.78 2.93
N LEU A 287 11.81 2.34 4.03
CA LEU A 287 12.58 3.14 4.97
C LEU A 287 13.67 2.32 5.68
N TYR A 288 13.34 1.08 6.08
CA TYR A 288 14.30 0.14 6.64
C TYR A 288 15.46 -0.14 5.69
N ALA A 289 15.18 -0.33 4.40
CA ALA A 289 16.21 -0.55 3.39
C ALA A 289 17.25 0.58 3.35
N HIS A 290 16.80 1.83 3.40
CA HIS A 290 17.68 3.00 3.49
C HIS A 290 18.50 3.00 4.78
N LEU A 291 17.84 2.82 5.94
CA LEU A 291 18.52 2.81 7.24
C LEU A 291 19.53 1.66 7.37
N PHE A 292 19.17 0.48 6.87
CA PHE A 292 20.02 -0.71 6.89
C PHE A 292 21.28 -0.48 6.05
N LEU A 293 21.14 0.08 4.84
CA LEU A 293 22.31 0.42 4.03
C LEU A 293 23.19 1.47 4.71
N ASP A 294 22.58 2.50 5.31
CA ASP A 294 23.32 3.55 6.01
C ASP A 294 24.12 2.99 7.20
N ILE A 295 23.53 2.09 7.99
CA ILE A 295 24.12 1.51 9.22
C ILE A 295 25.07 0.35 8.92
N LYS A 296 24.69 -0.58 8.04
CA LYS A 296 25.39 -1.84 7.78
C LYS A 296 26.28 -1.82 6.53
N LYS A 297 26.10 -0.86 5.64
CA LYS A 297 26.82 -0.74 4.35
C LYS A 297 26.70 -2.00 3.47
N LYS A 298 25.57 -2.70 3.59
CA LYS A 298 25.17 -3.91 2.84
C LYS A 298 23.73 -3.75 2.38
N SER A 299 23.32 -4.43 1.31
CA SER A 299 21.91 -4.55 0.93
C SER A 299 21.16 -5.51 1.82
N ILE A 300 19.88 -5.16 2.02
CA ILE A 300 18.88 -6.01 2.68
C ILE A 300 18.62 -7.33 1.92
N PHE A 301 18.96 -7.40 0.63
CA PHE A 301 18.72 -8.57 -0.21
C PHE A 301 19.87 -9.59 -0.20
N VAL A 302 20.98 -9.28 0.50
CA VAL A 302 22.11 -10.20 0.65
C VAL A 302 21.89 -11.04 1.90
N HIS A 303 21.53 -12.31 1.73
CA HIS A 303 21.50 -13.27 2.83
C HIS A 303 22.93 -13.55 3.32
N GLU A 304 23.10 -13.75 4.63
CA GLU A 304 24.39 -13.93 5.33
C GLU A 304 25.24 -15.14 4.86
N SER A 305 24.82 -15.87 3.81
CA SER A 305 25.37 -17.15 3.38
C SER A 305 26.21 -17.15 2.11
N THR A 306 26.52 -16.00 1.50
CA THR A 306 27.40 -15.94 0.32
C THR A 306 28.70 -15.18 0.61
N GLU A 307 29.83 -15.79 0.24
CA GLU A 307 31.24 -15.40 0.41
C GLU A 307 31.64 -14.04 -0.23
N GLN A 308 30.70 -13.11 -0.42
CA GLN A 308 30.92 -11.75 -0.91
C GLN A 308 31.03 -10.74 0.25
N GLU A 309 31.81 -11.07 1.29
CA GLU A 309 31.85 -10.28 2.53
C GLU A 309 32.58 -8.92 2.44
N ASN A 310 33.21 -8.58 1.31
CA ASN A 310 34.13 -7.43 1.23
C ASN A 310 33.72 -6.28 0.31
N LYS A 311 32.52 -6.28 -0.29
CA LYS A 311 32.09 -5.13 -1.12
C LYS A 311 31.09 -4.27 -0.35
N SER A 312 31.51 -3.04 -0.02
CA SER A 312 30.57 -2.01 0.46
C SER A 312 29.55 -1.76 -0.63
N GLU A 313 28.28 -1.91 -0.31
CA GLU A 313 27.21 -1.70 -1.26
C GLU A 313 26.86 -0.22 -1.33
N THR A 314 26.58 0.27 -2.54
CA THR A 314 26.17 1.65 -2.75
C THR A 314 24.65 1.77 -2.85
N MET A 315 24.11 2.98 -2.68
CA MET A 315 22.67 3.22 -2.85
C MET A 315 22.20 2.81 -4.25
N ILE A 316 22.99 3.09 -5.30
CA ILE A 316 22.60 2.72 -6.66
C ILE A 316 22.56 1.20 -6.86
N ASP A 317 23.44 0.43 -6.22
CA ASP A 317 23.42 -1.04 -6.26
C ASP A 317 22.15 -1.60 -5.61
N LEU A 318 21.78 -1.07 -4.43
CA LEU A 318 20.53 -1.42 -3.74
C LEU A 318 19.31 -1.12 -4.62
N LEU A 319 19.24 0.08 -5.21
CA LEU A 319 18.10 0.49 -6.03
C LEU A 319 17.97 -0.38 -7.30
N LYS A 320 19.07 -0.71 -7.98
CA LYS A 320 19.05 -1.61 -9.15
C LYS A 320 18.58 -3.01 -8.77
N THR A 321 19.10 -3.54 -7.65
CA THR A 321 18.70 -4.85 -7.13
C THR A 321 17.21 -4.88 -6.79
N ALA A 322 16.68 -3.82 -6.17
CA ALA A 322 15.25 -3.71 -5.86
C ALA A 322 14.37 -3.65 -7.13
N VAL A 323 14.82 -2.94 -8.18
CA VAL A 323 14.12 -2.93 -9.49
C VAL A 323 14.04 -4.34 -10.05
N ASP A 324 15.15 -5.09 -10.04
CA ASP A 324 15.18 -6.46 -10.56
C ASP A 324 14.29 -7.40 -9.74
N LYS A 325 14.38 -7.34 -8.41
CA LYS A 325 13.51 -8.14 -7.51
C LYS A 325 12.03 -7.87 -7.70
N ALA A 326 11.63 -6.62 -7.92
CA ALA A 326 10.23 -6.28 -8.18
C ALA A 326 9.74 -6.77 -9.56
N LEU A 327 10.64 -6.82 -10.56
CA LEU A 327 10.33 -7.37 -11.88
C LEU A 327 10.25 -8.91 -11.87
N GLU A 328 11.03 -9.57 -11.02
CA GLU A 328 10.97 -11.03 -10.76
C GLU A 328 9.73 -11.45 -9.95
N SER A 329 9.03 -10.50 -9.32
CA SER A 329 7.87 -10.78 -8.47
C SER A 329 6.60 -11.03 -9.30
N ASP A 330 6.14 -12.29 -9.33
CA ASP A 330 4.96 -12.72 -10.10
C ASP A 330 3.66 -11.99 -9.71
N ASN A 331 3.49 -11.68 -8.42
CA ASN A 331 2.27 -11.09 -7.88
C ASN A 331 2.39 -9.58 -7.61
N GLY A 332 3.56 -8.98 -7.87
CA GLY A 332 3.82 -7.55 -7.64
C GLY A 332 3.83 -7.10 -6.18
N HIS A 333 4.02 -8.00 -5.22
CA HIS A 333 4.05 -7.65 -3.80
C HIS A 333 5.19 -6.69 -3.39
N LEU A 334 6.16 -6.43 -4.27
CA LEU A 334 7.26 -5.48 -4.06
C LEU A 334 7.06 -4.14 -4.81
N ASP A 335 5.94 -3.98 -5.51
CA ASP A 335 5.73 -2.83 -6.41
C ASP A 335 5.68 -1.51 -5.66
N LEU A 336 4.91 -1.43 -4.56
CA LEU A 336 4.80 -0.20 -3.79
C LEU A 336 6.05 0.04 -2.94
N PHE A 337 6.63 -1.03 -2.38
CA PHE A 337 7.95 -0.99 -1.73
C PHE A 337 8.99 -0.35 -2.65
N LEU A 338 9.08 -0.77 -3.92
CA LEU A 338 10.03 -0.22 -4.89
C LEU A 338 9.78 1.27 -5.14
N ARG A 339 8.52 1.67 -5.34
CA ARG A 339 8.14 3.08 -5.53
C ARG A 339 8.62 3.94 -4.36
N PHE A 340 8.36 3.49 -3.14
CA PHE A 340 8.80 4.18 -1.93
C PHE A 340 10.32 4.22 -1.81
N LEU A 341 11.01 3.11 -2.09
CA LEU A 341 12.46 3.04 -1.99
C LEU A 341 13.15 4.04 -2.93
N LEU A 342 12.68 4.10 -4.18
CA LEU A 342 13.15 5.05 -5.20
C LEU A 342 12.78 6.49 -4.83
N GLY A 343 11.56 6.74 -4.36
CA GLY A 343 11.16 8.07 -3.90
C GLY A 343 12.02 8.55 -2.73
N LEU A 344 12.28 7.68 -1.75
CA LEU A 344 13.11 7.98 -0.57
C LEU A 344 14.57 8.19 -0.93
N SER A 345 14.99 7.73 -2.11
CA SER A 345 16.33 8.03 -2.61
C SER A 345 16.48 9.49 -2.99
N LEU A 346 15.42 10.28 -3.23
CA LEU A 346 15.53 11.69 -3.59
C LEU A 346 15.85 12.59 -2.39
N GLN A 347 16.70 13.59 -2.60
CA GLN A 347 17.15 14.51 -1.54
C GLN A 347 15.98 15.30 -0.94
N SER A 348 15.03 15.75 -1.75
CA SER A 348 13.82 16.45 -1.29
C SER A 348 13.00 15.61 -0.31
N ASN A 349 12.91 14.29 -0.53
CA ASN A 349 12.17 13.39 0.34
C ASN A 349 12.97 13.02 1.59
N GLN A 350 14.30 12.95 1.50
CA GLN A 350 15.19 12.78 2.66
C GLN A 350 15.16 13.99 3.60
N GLN A 351 15.00 15.21 3.06
CA GLN A 351 14.83 16.42 3.86
C GLN A 351 13.56 16.37 4.73
N LEU A 352 12.46 15.81 4.21
CA LEU A 352 11.24 15.60 5.02
C LEU A 352 11.50 14.69 6.23
N LEU A 353 12.41 13.72 6.10
CA LEU A 353 12.80 12.78 7.15
C LEU A 353 14.16 13.15 7.77
N GLN A 354 14.51 14.44 7.75
CA GLN A 354 15.76 14.91 8.34
C GLN A 354 15.86 14.52 9.81
N GLY A 355 17.04 14.03 10.20
CA GLY A 355 17.28 13.49 11.53
C GLY A 355 17.12 11.98 11.58
N LEU A 356 16.26 11.38 10.74
CA LEU A 356 16.16 9.93 10.59
C LEU A 356 17.12 9.41 9.52
N LEU A 357 16.98 9.92 8.28
CA LEU A 357 17.83 9.57 7.14
C LEU A 357 19.04 10.51 7.03
N THR A 358 20.16 9.97 6.55
CA THR A 358 21.39 10.73 6.35
C THR A 358 21.34 11.48 5.02
N GLN A 359 21.59 12.79 5.02
CA GLN A 359 21.66 13.56 3.77
C GLN A 359 22.98 13.24 3.05
N GLN A 360 22.91 12.61 1.87
CA GLN A 360 24.09 12.31 1.06
C GLN A 360 24.27 13.37 -0.05
N ASN A 361 25.46 13.97 -0.11
CA ASN A 361 25.88 14.83 -1.22
C ASN A 361 26.18 13.94 -2.44
N GLY A 362 25.43 14.09 -3.54
CA GLY A 362 25.62 13.29 -4.77
C GLY A 362 24.36 12.68 -5.38
N ASN A 363 23.19 13.06 -4.89
CA ASN A 363 21.93 12.40 -5.21
C ASN A 363 21.48 12.54 -6.68
N ASP A 364 21.82 13.64 -7.34
CA ASP A 364 21.48 13.86 -8.75
C ASP A 364 22.11 12.83 -9.69
N GLN A 365 23.32 12.35 -9.37
CA GLN A 365 23.98 11.32 -10.16
C GLN A 365 23.29 9.97 -9.99
N ILE A 366 22.94 9.61 -8.75
CA ILE A 366 22.18 8.39 -8.43
C ILE A 366 20.83 8.42 -9.16
N LYS A 367 20.10 9.54 -9.09
CA LYS A 367 18.83 9.73 -9.81
C LYS A 367 19.00 9.51 -11.31
N LYS A 368 19.98 10.15 -11.95
CA LYS A 368 20.21 9.99 -13.40
C LYS A 368 20.50 8.55 -13.77
N GLU A 369 21.34 7.88 -12.99
CA GLU A 369 21.72 6.50 -13.24
C GLU A 369 20.56 5.52 -13.07
N ILE A 370 19.77 5.64 -12.00
CA ILE A 370 18.63 4.75 -11.78
C ILE A 370 17.49 5.02 -12.78
N VAL A 371 17.25 6.28 -13.16
CA VAL A 371 16.30 6.62 -14.23
C VAL A 371 16.73 5.96 -15.55
N GLN A 372 18.01 6.03 -15.89
CA GLN A 372 18.51 5.39 -17.11
C GLN A 372 18.36 3.87 -17.05
N TYR A 373 18.62 3.26 -15.89
CA TYR A 373 18.42 1.83 -15.68
C TYR A 373 16.96 1.41 -15.86
N ILE A 374 16.01 2.15 -15.27
CA ILE A 374 14.57 1.89 -15.41
C ILE A 374 14.14 2.02 -16.88
N LYS A 375 14.62 3.03 -17.60
CA LYS A 375 14.34 3.20 -19.03
C LYS A 375 14.86 2.03 -19.85
N GLN A 376 16.06 1.53 -19.55
CA GLN A 376 16.60 0.32 -20.20
C GLN A 376 15.71 -0.90 -19.93
N LYS A 377 15.19 -1.07 -18.71
CA LYS A 377 14.25 -2.16 -18.38
C LYS A 377 12.91 -2.00 -19.11
N LEU A 378 12.43 -0.79 -19.31
CA LEU A 378 11.20 -0.51 -20.07
C LEU A 378 11.33 -0.82 -21.58
N GLU A 379 12.53 -0.77 -22.14
CA GLU A 379 12.79 -1.21 -23.52
C GLU A 379 12.81 -2.75 -23.64
N ALA A 380 12.97 -3.48 -22.53
CA ALA A 380 12.71 -4.90 -22.52
C ALA A 380 11.19 -5.15 -22.65
N ASN A 381 10.81 -6.25 -23.31
CA ASN A 381 9.41 -6.60 -23.53
C ASN A 381 8.72 -7.09 -22.23
N LEU A 382 8.55 -6.18 -21.27
CA LEU A 382 7.89 -6.43 -19.98
C LEU A 382 6.38 -6.55 -20.14
N SER A 383 5.73 -7.21 -19.17
CA SER A 383 4.27 -7.23 -19.08
C SER A 383 3.71 -5.82 -18.87
N PRO A 384 2.48 -5.52 -19.34
CA PRO A 384 1.87 -4.21 -19.15
C PRO A 384 1.85 -3.75 -17.69
N GLU A 385 1.58 -4.65 -16.74
CA GLU A 385 1.53 -4.37 -15.31
C GLU A 385 2.90 -3.97 -14.75
N ARG A 386 3.95 -4.71 -15.12
CA ARG A 386 5.34 -4.40 -14.72
C ARG A 386 5.79 -3.06 -15.30
N SER A 387 5.48 -2.81 -16.58
CA SER A 387 5.80 -1.53 -17.22
C SER A 387 5.09 -0.36 -16.55
N ILE A 388 3.79 -0.47 -16.26
CA ILE A 388 3.02 0.54 -15.53
C ILE A 388 3.64 0.81 -14.16
N ASN A 389 4.07 -0.23 -13.44
CA ASN A 389 4.76 -0.05 -12.16
C ASN A 389 6.06 0.77 -12.30
N LEU A 390 6.87 0.51 -13.33
CA LEU A 390 8.08 1.30 -13.60
C LEU A 390 7.78 2.75 -13.97
N PHE A 391 6.66 3.05 -14.64
CA PHE A 391 6.23 4.45 -14.84
C PHE A 391 5.84 5.14 -13.54
N TYR A 392 5.15 4.45 -12.63
CA TYR A 392 4.93 4.98 -11.28
C TYR A 392 6.25 5.21 -10.53
N CYS A 393 7.25 4.36 -10.71
CA CYS A 393 8.58 4.55 -10.16
C CYS A 393 9.27 5.81 -10.72
N LEU A 394 9.18 6.05 -12.04
CA LEU A 394 9.68 7.28 -12.67
C LEU A 394 8.95 8.52 -12.13
N ASN A 395 7.64 8.42 -11.88
CA ASN A 395 6.86 9.48 -11.26
C ASN A 395 7.36 9.81 -9.83
N GLU A 396 7.64 8.79 -9.00
CA GLU A 396 8.23 9.00 -7.67
C GLU A 396 9.63 9.62 -7.74
N LEU A 397 10.40 9.32 -8.80
CA LEU A 397 11.69 9.95 -9.08
C LEU A 397 11.58 11.37 -9.66
N ASN A 398 10.37 11.89 -9.87
CA ASN A 398 10.10 13.14 -10.57
C ASN A 398 10.74 13.17 -11.98
N ASP A 399 10.71 12.05 -12.71
CA ASP A 399 11.06 11.98 -14.13
C ASP A 399 9.80 11.81 -14.97
N GLN A 400 9.52 12.80 -15.82
CA GLN A 400 8.36 12.84 -16.71
C GLN A 400 8.77 12.86 -18.18
N THR A 401 10.00 12.46 -18.50
CA THR A 401 10.56 12.62 -19.85
C THR A 401 9.79 11.77 -20.88
N LEU A 402 9.68 10.45 -20.65
CA LEU A 402 8.94 9.55 -21.53
C LEU A 402 7.44 9.90 -21.63
N VAL A 403 6.85 10.38 -20.53
CA VAL A 403 5.45 10.83 -20.48
C VAL A 403 5.24 12.07 -21.35
N LYS A 404 6.13 13.07 -21.25
CA LYS A 404 6.06 14.28 -22.08
C LYS A 404 6.32 13.98 -23.56
N ASP A 405 7.23 13.05 -23.83
CA ASP A 405 7.52 12.61 -25.20
C ASP A 405 6.26 12.02 -25.83
N ILE A 406 5.57 11.09 -25.14
CA ILE A 406 4.35 10.47 -25.69
C ILE A 406 3.16 11.44 -25.75
N GLN A 407 3.01 12.36 -24.78
CA GLN A 407 2.01 13.44 -24.84
C GLN A 407 2.23 14.36 -26.06
N THR A 408 3.49 14.62 -26.41
CA THR A 408 3.84 15.39 -27.62
C THR A 408 3.46 14.63 -28.90
N HIS A 409 3.60 13.30 -28.91
CA HIS A 409 3.13 12.47 -30.03
C HIS A 409 1.60 12.43 -30.15
N LEU A 410 0.89 12.37 -29.01
CA LEU A 410 -0.57 12.42 -28.93
C LEU A 410 -1.12 13.74 -29.49
N SER A 411 -0.59 14.88 -29.03
CA SER A 411 -1.05 16.21 -29.48
C SER A 411 -0.82 16.46 -30.96
N LYS A 412 0.17 15.80 -31.57
CA LYS A 412 0.46 15.87 -33.01
C LYS A 412 -0.38 14.89 -33.85
N GLY A 413 -1.24 14.07 -33.25
CA GLY A 413 -2.07 13.08 -33.96
C GLY A 413 -1.27 11.96 -34.64
N SER A 414 -0.02 11.75 -34.22
CA SER A 414 0.96 10.92 -34.95
C SER A 414 0.93 9.42 -34.64
N LEU A 415 0.07 8.98 -33.71
CA LEU A 415 0.08 7.60 -33.19
C LEU A 415 -0.67 6.58 -34.06
N SER A 416 -1.48 7.03 -35.01
CA SER A 416 -2.28 6.14 -35.86
C SER A 416 -1.44 5.32 -36.85
N SER A 417 -0.18 5.70 -37.09
CA SER A 417 0.74 5.05 -38.02
C SER A 417 2.17 4.83 -37.49
N ALA A 418 2.45 5.11 -36.22
CA ALA A 418 3.79 5.00 -35.66
C ALA A 418 4.07 3.60 -35.08
N ASP A 419 5.21 3.01 -35.44
CA ASP A 419 5.78 1.84 -34.75
C ASP A 419 6.38 2.29 -33.41
N LEU A 420 5.54 2.39 -32.38
CA LEU A 420 5.99 2.70 -31.03
C LEU A 420 6.82 1.55 -30.45
N SER A 421 7.89 1.89 -29.71
CA SER A 421 8.63 0.91 -28.91
C SER A 421 7.77 0.35 -27.76
N PRO A 422 8.13 -0.80 -27.16
CA PRO A 422 7.45 -1.32 -25.97
C PRO A 422 7.34 -0.29 -24.83
N ALA A 423 8.40 0.50 -24.61
CA ALA A 423 8.42 1.58 -23.63
C ALA A 423 7.43 2.69 -23.98
N GLN A 424 7.33 3.08 -25.25
CA GLN A 424 6.41 4.12 -25.72
C GLN A 424 4.95 3.68 -25.65
N TRP A 425 4.63 2.42 -25.98
CA TRP A 425 3.28 1.87 -25.77
C TRP A 425 2.89 1.88 -24.29
N SER A 426 3.82 1.51 -23.43
CA SER A 426 3.60 1.50 -21.99
C SER A 426 3.45 2.92 -21.44
N ALA A 427 4.22 3.88 -21.97
CA ALA A 427 4.09 5.30 -21.65
C ALA A 427 2.71 5.83 -22.07
N LEU A 428 2.24 5.45 -23.26
CA LEU A 428 0.90 5.80 -23.73
C LEU A 428 -0.19 5.27 -22.79
N ALA A 429 -0.12 3.98 -22.44
CA ALA A 429 -1.06 3.38 -21.50
C ALA A 429 -1.04 4.10 -20.16
N PHE A 430 0.15 4.40 -19.63
CA PHE A 430 0.30 5.17 -18.40
C PHE A 430 -0.34 6.56 -18.52
N VAL A 431 -0.03 7.32 -19.56
CA VAL A 431 -0.59 8.67 -19.79
C VAL A 431 -2.11 8.65 -19.88
N LEU A 432 -2.67 7.66 -20.56
CA LEU A 432 -4.12 7.50 -20.67
C LEU A 432 -4.74 7.18 -19.30
N LEU A 433 -4.13 6.28 -18.52
CA LEU A 433 -4.57 5.96 -17.16
C LEU A 433 -4.43 7.14 -16.19
N THR A 434 -3.44 8.02 -16.41
CA THR A 434 -3.14 9.19 -15.58
C THR A 434 -3.56 10.52 -16.21
N SER A 435 -4.47 10.53 -17.19
CA SER A 435 -4.99 11.76 -17.79
C SER A 435 -5.96 12.48 -16.85
N GLU A 436 -6.03 13.81 -16.92
CA GLU A 436 -6.98 14.62 -16.14
C GLU A 436 -8.43 14.36 -16.58
N GLU A 437 -8.67 14.15 -17.87
CA GLU A 437 -9.98 13.85 -18.44
C GLU A 437 -10.36 12.39 -18.17
N GLU A 438 -11.60 12.15 -17.69
CA GLU A 438 -12.16 10.79 -17.69
C GLU A 438 -12.17 10.26 -19.13
N LEU A 439 -11.62 9.07 -19.34
CA LEU A 439 -11.73 8.37 -20.62
C LEU A 439 -13.17 7.85 -20.78
N GLU A 440 -14.11 8.74 -21.07
CA GLU A 440 -15.51 8.39 -21.32
C GLU A 440 -15.64 7.50 -22.57
N GLU A 441 -14.91 7.84 -23.63
CA GLU A 441 -14.82 7.06 -24.86
C GLU A 441 -13.34 6.87 -25.25
N PHE A 442 -12.91 5.60 -25.34
CA PHE A 442 -11.60 5.23 -25.86
C PHE A 442 -11.73 4.66 -27.27
N GLU A 443 -11.36 5.44 -28.27
CA GLU A 443 -11.37 5.03 -29.68
C GLU A 443 -10.14 4.16 -29.99
N LEU A 444 -10.27 2.85 -29.76
CA LEU A 444 -9.20 1.88 -30.04
C LEU A 444 -8.83 1.87 -31.53
N GLN A 445 -9.80 2.18 -32.40
CA GLN A 445 -9.61 2.25 -33.86
C GLN A 445 -8.57 3.28 -34.30
N LYS A 446 -8.24 4.27 -33.46
CA LYS A 446 -7.19 5.26 -33.73
C LYS A 446 -5.77 4.68 -33.61
N PHE A 447 -5.62 3.46 -33.07
CA PHE A 447 -4.34 2.81 -32.85
C PHE A 447 -4.11 1.63 -33.80
N LYS A 448 -2.85 1.17 -33.88
CA LYS A 448 -2.47 0.01 -34.69
C LYS A 448 -3.27 -1.22 -34.27
N LYS A 449 -3.88 -1.89 -35.25
CA LYS A 449 -4.67 -3.12 -35.04
C LYS A 449 -3.72 -4.31 -34.87
N SER A 450 -3.31 -4.60 -33.63
CA SER A 450 -2.55 -5.80 -33.28
C SER A 450 -2.94 -6.34 -31.91
N ASP A 451 -2.80 -7.65 -31.71
CA ASP A 451 -3.06 -8.28 -30.40
C ASP A 451 -2.15 -7.72 -29.31
N GLU A 452 -0.89 -7.41 -29.65
CA GLU A 452 0.05 -6.78 -28.72
C GLU A 452 -0.42 -5.40 -28.26
N CYS A 453 -0.93 -4.58 -29.19
CA CYS A 453 -1.50 -3.26 -28.88
C CYS A 453 -2.69 -3.40 -27.93
N LEU A 454 -3.59 -4.34 -28.22
CA LEU A 454 -4.75 -4.63 -27.38
C LEU A 454 -4.35 -5.06 -25.97
N ILE A 455 -3.36 -5.95 -25.83
CA ILE A 455 -2.85 -6.42 -24.53
C ILE A 455 -2.26 -5.25 -23.73
N ARG A 456 -1.44 -4.40 -24.35
CA ARG A 456 -0.81 -3.25 -23.66
C ARG A 456 -1.82 -2.18 -23.24
N LEU A 457 -2.90 -2.01 -24.00
CA LEU A 457 -3.97 -1.05 -23.69
C LEU A 457 -5.12 -1.65 -22.87
N LEU A 458 -5.03 -2.93 -22.48
CA LEU A 458 -6.11 -3.62 -21.78
C LEU A 458 -6.55 -2.90 -20.49
N ALA A 459 -5.59 -2.37 -19.72
CA ALA A 459 -5.88 -1.60 -18.52
C ALA A 459 -6.66 -0.32 -18.82
N VAL A 460 -6.34 0.36 -19.93
CA VAL A 460 -7.05 1.56 -20.39
C VAL A 460 -8.48 1.21 -20.78
N ILE A 461 -8.65 0.14 -21.55
CA ILE A 461 -9.96 -0.34 -22.02
C ILE A 461 -10.85 -0.71 -20.83
N LYS A 462 -10.32 -1.44 -19.84
CA LYS A 462 -11.06 -1.81 -18.61
C LYS A 462 -11.48 -0.61 -17.77
N THR A 463 -10.73 0.48 -17.84
CA THR A 463 -11.01 1.71 -17.08
C THR A 463 -11.96 2.65 -17.83
N SER A 464 -12.08 2.51 -19.15
CA SER A 464 -12.93 3.37 -19.98
C SER A 464 -14.41 2.99 -19.87
N LYS A 465 -15.32 3.97 -19.89
CA LYS A 465 -16.77 3.68 -19.87
C LYS A 465 -17.24 3.00 -21.15
N ARG A 466 -16.69 3.42 -22.30
CA ARG A 466 -16.94 2.85 -23.63
C ARG A 466 -15.62 2.75 -24.39
N ALA A 467 -15.41 1.64 -25.08
CA ALA A 467 -14.30 1.46 -26.02
C ALA A 467 -14.86 1.12 -27.40
N LEU A 468 -14.42 1.85 -28.45
CA LEU A 468 -14.96 1.79 -29.81
C LEU A 468 -13.94 1.28 -30.83
#